data_AF-A0A101GGP5-F1
#
_entry.id   AF-A0A101GGP5-F1
#
_cell.length_a   1.000
_cell.length_b   1.000
_cell.length_c   1.000
_cell.angle_alpha   90.00
_cell.angle_beta   90.00
_cell.angle_gamma   90.00
#
_symmetry.space_group_name_H-M   'P 1'
#
loop_
_entity.id
_entity.type
_entity.pdbx_description
1 polymer ?
#
loop_
_entity_poly.entity_id
_entity_poly.type
_entity_poly.pdbx_seq_one_letter_code
_entity_poly.pdbx_strand_id
1 'polypeptide(L)' 'MCASFSGREACSYTSKYRSVMAWGKASIQEQPEEKAFGMNVLMKHYTGKEFEFPAQALARMVVIRVDIEKMTGKQNL' A
#
# COMPACT_ATOMS: atom_id res chain seq x y z
N MET A 1 6.49 3.01 17.12
CA MET A 1 6.44 2.66 18.56
C MET A 1 5.00 2.28 18.92
N CYS A 2 4.69 0.98 19.00
CA CYS A 2 3.41 0.52 19.56
C CYS A 2 3.54 0.58 21.09
N ALA A 3 2.91 1.56 21.72
CA ALA A 3 2.77 1.56 23.17
C ALA A 3 1.53 0.74 23.52
N SER A 4 1.73 -0.39 24.19
CA SER A 4 0.64 -1.13 24.86
C SER A 4 0.25 -0.35 26.11
N PHE A 5 -1.03 0.04 26.23
CA PHE A 5 -1.52 0.61 27.48
C PHE A 5 -1.78 -0.52 28.48
N SER A 6 -1.23 -0.39 29.68
CA SER A 6 -1.46 -1.33 30.77
C SER A 6 -2.85 -1.13 31.34
N GLY A 7 -3.76 -2.02 30.94
CA GLY A 7 -5.05 -2.17 31.58
C GLY A 7 -4.93 -2.80 32.96
N ARG A 8 -5.73 -2.38 33.95
CA ARG A 8 -5.76 -3.03 35.29
C ARG A 8 -6.33 -4.45 35.23
N GLU A 9 -7.06 -4.75 34.16
CA GLU A 9 -7.65 -6.06 33.87
C GLU A 9 -7.17 -6.56 32.52
N ALA A 10 -7.07 -7.89 32.34
CA ALA A 10 -6.58 -8.49 31.10
C ALA A 10 -7.32 -7.99 29.84
N CYS A 11 -8.62 -7.70 29.94
CA CYS A 11 -9.46 -7.21 28.84
C CYS A 11 -9.23 -5.73 28.45
N SER A 12 -8.48 -4.99 29.27
CA SER A 12 -8.24 -3.56 29.05
C SER A 12 -6.91 -3.25 28.34
N TYR A 13 -6.16 -4.28 27.95
CA TYR A 13 -4.99 -4.14 27.09
C TYR A 13 -5.40 -3.84 25.65
N THR A 14 -4.83 -2.76 25.11
CA THR A 14 -4.99 -2.36 23.70
C THR A 14 -3.71 -1.70 23.19
N SER A 15 -3.60 -1.58 21.86
CA SER A 15 -2.49 -0.92 21.18
C SER A 15 -2.99 0.29 20.41
N LYS A 16 -2.14 1.32 20.36
CA LYS A 16 -2.32 2.44 19.42
C LYS A 16 -2.17 1.95 17.99
N TYR A 17 -3.15 2.25 17.13
CA TYR A 17 -3.06 1.98 15.70
C TYR A 17 -3.84 2.99 14.87
N ARG A 18 -3.45 3.11 13.60
CA ARG A 18 -4.25 3.66 12.52
C ARG A 18 -4.21 2.66 11.38
N SER A 19 -5.36 2.33 10.82
CA SER A 19 -5.51 1.32 9.77
C SER A 19 -6.49 1.83 8.72
N VAL A 20 -6.25 1.41 7.48
CA VAL A 20 -7.10 1.70 6.33
C VAL A 20 -7.43 0.36 5.67
N MET A 21 -8.71 0.15 5.35
CA MET A 21 -9.19 -0.98 4.57
C MET A 21 -9.87 -0.45 3.32
N ALA A 22 -9.46 -0.94 2.16
CA ALA A 22 -10.00 -0.50 0.88
C ALA A 22 -10.41 -1.70 0.02
N TRP A 23 -11.46 -1.50 -0.77
CA TRP A 23 -12.02 -2.44 -1.73
C TRP A 23 -12.03 -1.77 -3.11
N GLY A 24 -11.79 -2.56 -4.14
CA GLY A 24 -11.75 -2.07 -5.49
C GLY A 24 -11.47 -3.17 -6.49
N LYS A 25 -11.47 -2.79 -7.77
CA LYS A 25 -11.22 -3.71 -8.87
C LYS A 25 -9.72 -3.82 -9.15
N ALA A 26 -9.18 -5.03 -9.06
CA ALA A 26 -7.81 -5.31 -9.44
C ALA A 26 -7.69 -5.57 -10.95
N SER A 27 -6.65 -5.03 -11.58
CA SER A 27 -6.30 -5.27 -12.98
C SER A 27 -4.79 -5.42 -13.14
N ILE A 28 -4.38 -6.40 -13.95
CA ILE A 28 -2.98 -6.59 -14.32
C ILE A 28 -2.66 -5.62 -15.46
N GLN A 29 -1.61 -4.83 -15.29
CA GLN A 29 -1.13 -3.95 -16.35
C GLN A 29 -0.21 -4.74 -17.27
N GLU A 30 -0.57 -4.82 -18.55
CA GLU A 30 0.20 -5.60 -19.54
C GLU A 30 1.19 -4.72 -20.31
N GLN A 31 0.83 -3.45 -20.53
CA GLN A 31 1.66 -2.56 -21.34
C GLN A 31 2.91 -2.11 -20.58
N PRO A 32 4.10 -2.11 -21.21
CA PRO A 32 5.33 -1.67 -20.56
C PRO A 32 5.26 -0.26 -19.98
N GLU A 33 4.56 0.65 -20.66
CA GLU A 33 4.35 2.04 -20.23
C GLU A 33 3.51 2.13 -18.95
N GLU A 34 2.42 1.36 -18.87
CA GLU A 34 1.57 1.26 -17.68
C GLU A 34 2.33 0.63 -16.50
N LYS A 35 3.16 -0.38 -16.77
CA LYS A 35 4.04 -0.99 -15.76
C LYS A 35 5.08 0.01 -15.24
N ALA A 36 5.72 0.77 -16.13
CA ALA A 36 6.69 1.80 -15.76
C ALA A 36 6.04 2.91 -14.92
N PHE A 37 4.83 3.35 -15.32
CA PHE A 37 4.04 4.31 -14.56
C PHE A 37 3.72 3.80 -13.15
N GLY A 38 3.15 2.58 -13.05
CA GLY A 38 2.80 1.98 -11.77
C GLY A 38 4.01 1.82 -10.85
N MET A 39 5.16 1.40 -11.40
CA MET A 39 6.40 1.28 -10.63
C MET A 39 6.92 2.64 -10.17
N ASN A 40 6.82 3.68 -11.00
CA ASN A 40 7.18 5.04 -10.60
C ASN A 40 6.30 5.57 -9.45
N VAL A 41 4.99 5.30 -9.47
CA VAL A 41 4.09 5.65 -8.37
C VAL A 41 4.57 5.00 -7.06
N LEU A 42 4.92 3.71 -7.09
CA LEU A 42 5.45 3.00 -5.93
C LEU A 42 6.79 3.57 -5.47
N MET A 43 7.75 3.75 -6.38
CA MET A 43 9.07 4.27 -6.04
C MET A 43 9.02 5.69 -5.48
N LYS A 44 8.14 6.53 -6.01
CA LYS A 44 7.90 7.88 -5.49
C LYS A 44 7.32 7.85 -4.08
N HIS A 45 6.42 6.91 -3.78
CA HIS A 45 5.89 6.72 -2.43
C HIS A 45 7.00 6.34 -1.42
N TYR A 46 7.91 5.46 -1.79
CA TYR A 46 8.98 4.99 -0.89
C TYR A 46 10.19 5.91 -0.80
N THR A 47 10.56 6.57 -1.90
CA THR A 47 11.84 7.28 -2.02
C THR A 47 11.71 8.76 -2.38
N GLY A 48 10.52 9.20 -2.81
CA GLY A 48 10.27 10.57 -3.29
C GLY A 48 10.81 10.89 -4.69
N LYS A 49 11.40 9.92 -5.40
CA LYS A 49 12.05 10.12 -6.71
C LYS A 49 11.38 9.33 -7.84
N GLU A 50 11.63 9.75 -9.06
CA GLU A 50 11.25 9.06 -10.30
C GLU A 50 12.45 8.31 -10.88
N PHE A 51 12.18 7.20 -11.56
CA PHE A 51 13.16 6.27 -12.11
C PHE A 51 12.76 5.83 -13.52
N GLU A 52 13.76 5.54 -14.33
CA GLU A 52 13.58 4.86 -15.60
C GLU A 52 13.87 3.36 -15.40
N PHE A 53 13.03 2.52 -16.01
CA PHE A 53 13.13 1.07 -15.87
C PHE A 53 13.50 0.44 -17.22
N PRO A 54 14.52 -0.44 -17.25
CA PRO A 54 14.85 -1.16 -18.48
C PRO A 54 13.70 -2.10 -18.86
N ALA A 55 13.40 -2.19 -20.16
CA ALA A 55 12.28 -2.98 -20.67
C ALA A 55 12.30 -4.45 -20.23
N GLN A 56 13.50 -5.04 -20.13
CA GLN A 56 13.64 -6.43 -19.70
C GLN A 56 13.26 -6.66 -18.22
N ALA A 57 13.42 -5.66 -17.36
CA ALA A 57 12.96 -5.73 -15.98
C ALA A 57 11.43 -5.64 -15.92
N LEU A 58 10.83 -4.68 -16.63
CA LEU A 58 9.36 -4.52 -16.71
C LEU A 58 8.66 -5.76 -17.27
N ALA A 59 9.28 -6.44 -18.24
CA ALA A 59 8.72 -7.65 -18.84
C ALA A 59 8.60 -8.82 -17.83
N ARG A 60 9.47 -8.89 -16.81
CA ARG A 60 9.45 -9.95 -15.79
C ARG A 60 8.59 -9.62 -14.57
N MET A 61 8.01 -8.41 -14.53
CA MET A 61 7.19 -7.94 -13.41
C MET A 61 5.70 -7.97 -13.74
N VAL A 62 4.91 -8.35 -12.75
CA VAL A 62 3.45 -8.22 -12.76
C VAL A 62 3.09 -7.01 -11.93
N VAL A 63 2.48 -5.99 -12.56
CA VAL A 63 2.03 -4.78 -11.88
C VAL A 63 0.51 -4.85 -11.77
N ILE A 64 0.00 -4.82 -10.54
CA ILE A 64 -1.43 -4.86 -10.26
C ILE A 64 -1.88 -3.47 -9.84
N ARG A 65 -2.79 -2.89 -10.62
CA ARG A 65 -3.50 -1.66 -10.26
C ARG A 65 -4.82 -2.03 -9.60
N VAL A 66 -5.12 -1.41 -8.47
CA VAL A 66 -6.42 -1.54 -7.82
C VAL A 66 -7.13 -0.20 -7.91
N ASP A 67 -8.21 -0.16 -8.70
CA ASP A 67 -9.07 1.01 -8.80
C ASP A 67 -10.02 1.01 -7.59
N ILE A 68 -9.77 1.91 -6.64
CA ILE A 68 -10.46 1.91 -5.34
C ILE A 68 -11.91 2.39 -5.50
N GLU A 69 -12.85 1.58 -5.03
CA GLU A 69 -14.28 1.87 -5.03
C GLU A 69 -14.77 2.32 -3.66
N LYS A 70 -14.22 1.72 -2.59
CA LYS A 70 -14.59 2.02 -1.22
C LYS A 70 -13.36 1.96 -0.31
N MET A 71 -13.29 2.88 0.64
CA MET A 71 -12.25 2.90 1.65
C MET A 71 -12.84 3.25 3.02
N THR A 72 -12.33 2.61 4.07
CA THR A 72 -12.67 2.91 5.46
C THR A 72 -11.39 3.01 6.30
N GLY A 73 -11.44 3.78 7.38
CA GLY A 73 -10.35 3.94 8.32
C GLY A 73 -10.77 3.58 9.75
N LYS A 74 -9.89 2.92 10.50
CA LYS A 74 -10.07 2.65 11.92
C LYS A 74 -8.82 3.06 12.67
N GLN A 75 -9.00 3.75 13.79
CA GLN A 75 -7.90 4.13 14.67
C GLN A 75 -8.24 3.89 16.13
N ASN A 76 -7.21 3.68 16.93
CA ASN A 76 -7.24 3.71 18.38
C ASN A 76 -5.98 4.47 18.82
N LEU A 77 -6.14 5.57 19.54
CA LEU A 77 -5.07 6.51 19.90
C LEU A 77 -4.89 6.59 21.42
#